data_AF-A0A819PTD8-F1
#
_entry.id   AF-A0A819PTD8-F1
#
_cell.length_a   1.000
_cell.length_b   1.000
_cell.length_c   1.000
_cell.angle_alpha   90.00
_cell.angle_beta   90.00
_cell.angle_gamma   90.00
#
_symmetry.space_group_name_H-M   'P 1'
#
loop_
_entity.id
_entity.type
_entity.pdbx_description
1 polymer ?
#
loop_
_entity_poly.entity_id
_entity_poly.type
_entity_poly.pdbx_seq_one_letter_code
_entity_poly.pdbx_strand_id
1 'polypeptide(L)' 'MEASNDKLRQRTYNVAAMSFTPEELTKAIQKYKPNFKISYKIDSRQQIADSWPQVFDDHNAREHWGWKPQVDLDG' A
#
# COMPACT_ATOMS: atom_id res chain seq x y z
N MET A 1 9.49 15.31 -8.55
CA MET A 1 9.98 15.44 -7.16
C MET A 1 11.47 15.16 -7.22
N GLU A 2 12.32 16.10 -6.81
CA GLU A 2 13.77 15.96 -6.86
C GLU A 2 14.31 16.03 -5.43
N ALA A 3 15.19 15.09 -5.08
CA ALA A 3 15.84 15.04 -3.77
C ALA A 3 17.34 15.22 -3.95
N SER A 4 17.93 16.13 -3.18
CA SER A 4 19.39 16.33 -3.17
C SER A 4 20.09 15.06 -2.73
N ASN A 5 21.13 14.65 -3.47
CA ASN A 5 21.89 13.42 -3.18
C ASN A 5 22.41 13.38 -1.73
N ASP A 6 22.73 14.52 -1.13
CA ASP A 6 23.24 14.63 0.24
C ASP A 6 22.21 14.22 1.32
N LYS A 7 20.91 14.21 0.98
CA LYS A 7 19.85 13.80 1.90
C LYS A 7 19.55 12.30 1.83
N LEU A 8 20.00 11.62 0.79
CA LEU A 8 19.76 10.18 0.57
C LEU A 8 20.83 9.34 1.27
N ARG A 9 20.50 8.84 2.46
CA ARG A 9 21.39 7.95 3.25
C ARG A 9 21.30 6.47 2.85
N GLN A 10 20.30 6.09 2.06
CA GLN A 10 20.12 4.74 1.52
C GLN A 10 19.97 4.79 -0.01
N ARG A 11 20.21 3.67 -0.68
CA ARG A 11 20.03 3.52 -2.12
C ARG A 11 18.74 2.76 -2.49
N THR A 12 18.09 2.19 -1.49
CA THR A 12 16.79 1.53 -1.60
C THR A 12 15.93 1.97 -0.43
N TYR A 13 14.68 2.32 -0.70
CA TYR A 13 13.70 2.75 0.29
C TYR A 13 12.41 1.97 0.10
N ASN A 14 11.78 1.59 1.21
CA ASN A 14 10.38 1.24 1.19
C ASN A 14 9.56 2.50 0.91
N VAL A 15 8.52 2.35 0.08
CA VAL A 15 7.52 3.39 -0.15
C VAL A 15 6.16 2.75 0.06
N ALA A 16 5.36 3.30 0.97
CA ALA A 16 4.03 2.80 1.27
C ALA A 16 3.02 3.93 1.06
N ALA A 17 1.79 3.53 0.70
CA ALA A 17 0.64 4.43 0.67
C ALA A 17 -0.44 3.91 1.61
N MET A 18 -0.85 2.66 1.41
CA MET A 18 -1.89 1.99 2.17
C MET A 18 -1.64 0.48 2.17
N SER A 19 -2.17 -0.19 3.19
CA SER A 19 -2.26 -1.64 3.28
C SER A 19 -3.72 -1.98 3.59
N PHE A 20 -4.31 -2.86 2.81
CA PHE A 20 -5.71 -3.25 2.98
C PHE A 20 -5.92 -4.71 2.62
N THR A 21 -6.98 -5.28 3.18
CA THR A 21 -7.50 -6.60 2.85
C THR A 21 -8.47 -6.52 1.67
N PRO A 22 -8.71 -7.65 0.96
CA PRO A 22 -9.76 -7.72 -0.05
C PRO A 22 -11.15 -7.27 0.45
N GLU A 23 -11.45 -7.50 1.74
CA GLU A 23 -12.70 -7.09 2.35
C GLU A 23 -12.80 -5.57 2.52
N GLU A 24 -11.74 -4.91 2.97
CA GLU A 24 -11.69 -3.44 3.11
C GLU A 24 -11.82 -2.75 1.75
N LEU A 25 -11.14 -3.27 0.72
CA LEU A 25 -11.32 -2.76 -0.64
C LEU A 25 -12.75 -2.96 -1.15
N THR A 26 -13.37 -4.11 -0.87
CA THR A 26 -14.77 -4.37 -1.23
C THR A 26 -15.71 -3.36 -0.57
N LYS A 27 -15.50 -3.06 0.72
CA LYS A 27 -16.26 -2.05 1.46
C LYS A 27 -16.09 -0.66 0.86
N ALA A 28 -14.87 -0.28 0.48
CA ALA A 28 -14.59 1.00 -0.18
C ALA A 28 -15.33 1.10 -1.53
N ILE A 29 -15.30 0.04 -2.36
CA ILE A 29 -16.06 -0.02 -3.62
C ILE A 29 -17.57 0.08 -3.36
N GLN A 30 -18.08 -0.56 -2.31
CA GLN A 30 -19.50 -0.55 -1.98
C GLN A 30 -20.03 0.83 -1.60
N LYS A 31 -19.19 1.75 -1.10
CA LYS A 31 -19.57 3.17 -0.88
C LYS A 31 -20.07 3.82 -2.18
N TYR A 32 -19.47 3.46 -3.30
CA TYR A 32 -19.81 3.99 -4.63
C TYR A 32 -20.75 3.07 -5.42
N LYS A 33 -20.73 1.75 -5.14
CA LYS A 33 -21.59 0.74 -5.76
C LYS A 33 -22.13 -0.25 -4.72
N PRO A 34 -23.25 0.07 -4.04
CA PRO A 34 -23.76 -0.71 -2.91
C PRO A 34 -24.03 -2.20 -3.19
N ASN A 35 -24.37 -2.54 -4.44
CA ASN A 35 -24.69 -3.90 -4.85
C ASN A 35 -23.47 -4.72 -5.28
N PHE A 36 -22.25 -4.18 -5.17
CA PHE A 36 -21.02 -4.90 -5.50
C PHE A 36 -20.84 -6.10 -4.56
N LYS A 37 -20.52 -7.27 -5.13
CA LYS A 37 -20.29 -8.51 -4.39
C LYS A 37 -18.93 -9.08 -4.75
N ILE A 38 -18.27 -9.67 -3.75
CA ILE A 38 -17.01 -10.38 -3.90
C ILE A 38 -17.21 -11.85 -3.52
N SER A 39 -16.46 -12.74 -4.17
CA SER A 39 -16.38 -14.16 -3.82
C SER A 39 -14.92 -14.57 -3.68
N TYR A 40 -14.62 -15.39 -2.68
CA TYR A 40 -13.27 -15.84 -2.42
C TYR A 40 -13.07 -17.28 -2.89
N LYS A 41 -12.13 -17.47 -3.81
CA LYS A 41 -11.63 -18.78 -4.19
C LYS A 41 -10.13 -18.80 -3.99
N ILE A 42 -9.71 -19.33 -2.85
CA ILE A 42 -8.30 -19.41 -2.46
C ILE A 42 -7.57 -20.37 -3.41
N ASP A 43 -6.43 -19.94 -3.91
CA ASP A 43 -5.54 -20.76 -4.73
C ASP A 43 -4.10 -20.68 -4.21
N SER A 44 -3.17 -21.27 -4.95
CA SER A 44 -1.75 -21.33 -4.57
C SER A 44 -1.10 -19.96 -4.33
N ARG A 45 -1.68 -18.86 -4.85
CA ARG A 45 -1.16 -17.50 -4.64
C ARG A 45 -1.36 -17.01 -3.22
N GLN A 46 -2.28 -17.60 -2.45
CA GLN A 46 -2.46 -17.24 -1.05
C GLN A 46 -1.18 -17.48 -0.24
N GLN A 47 -0.50 -18.60 -0.46
CA GLN A 47 0.76 -18.90 0.21
C GLN A 47 1.87 -17.88 -0.13
N ILE A 48 1.85 -17.36 -1.36
CA ILE A 48 2.77 -16.30 -1.78
C ILE A 48 2.41 -14.99 -1.05
N ALA A 49 1.12 -14.63 -1.01
CA ALA A 49 0.66 -13.43 -0.31
C ALA A 49 0.96 -13.49 1.19
N ASP A 50 0.77 -14.64 1.83
CA ASP A 50 1.06 -14.86 3.25
C ASP A 50 2.56 -14.75 3.57
N SER A 51 3.43 -14.92 2.57
CA SER A 51 4.88 -14.76 2.74
C SER A 51 5.34 -13.31 2.68
N TRP A 52 4.50 -12.39 2.21
CA TRP A 52 4.85 -10.98 2.06
C TRP A 52 4.55 -10.19 3.34
N PRO A 53 5.32 -9.13 3.64
CA PRO A 53 5.03 -8.25 4.75
C PRO A 53 3.71 -7.51 4.52
N GLN A 54 2.85 -7.47 5.55
CA GLN A 54 1.55 -6.78 5.47
C GLN A 54 1.68 -5.26 5.48
N VAL A 55 2.73 -4.74 6.10
CA VAL A 55 3.00 -3.31 6.25
C VAL A 55 4.48 -3.06 5.98
N PHE A 56 4.77 -2.08 5.12
CA PHE A 56 6.12 -1.60 4.89
C PHE A 56 6.37 -0.34 5.72
N ASP A 57 7.45 -0.36 6.50
CA ASP A 57 7.95 0.86 7.14
C ASP A 57 8.66 1.74 6.10
N ASP A 58 8.04 2.86 5.75
CA ASP A 58 8.53 3.85 4.79
C ASP A 58 9.09 5.12 5.46
N HIS A 59 9.34 5.09 6.78
CA HIS A 59 9.83 6.23 7.57
C HIS A 59 11.07 6.90 6.93
N ASN A 60 12.04 6.10 6.50
CA ASN A 60 13.25 6.61 5.87
C ASN A 60 12.98 7.39 4.57
N ALA A 61 11.95 7.04 3.80
CA ALA A 61 11.57 7.79 2.60
C ALA A 61 10.92 9.13 2.96
N ARG A 62 10.09 9.12 4.01
CA ARG A 62 9.43 10.33 4.54
C ARG A 62 10.45 11.33 5.05
N GLU A 63 11.46 10.87 5.78
CA GLU A 63 12.49 11.74 6.36
C GLU A 63 13.48 12.25 5.32
N HIS A 64 14.03 11.37 4.48
CA HIS A 64 15.16 11.75 3.62
C HIS A 64 14.75 12.62 2.44
N TRP A 65 13.58 12.36 1.85
CA TRP A 65 13.15 13.09 0.65
C TRP A 65 11.69 13.54 0.69
N GLY A 66 11.05 13.46 1.86
CA GLY A 66 9.71 13.99 2.04
C GLY A 66 8.63 13.17 1.36
N TRP A 67 8.83 11.85 1.19
CA TRP A 67 7.79 10.97 0.65
C TRP A 67 6.48 11.17 1.42
N LYS A 68 5.40 11.43 0.69
CA LYS A 68 4.06 11.57 1.25
C LYS A 68 3.03 11.07 0.25
N PRO A 69 2.35 9.94 0.51
CA PRO A 69 1.27 9.47 -0.33
C PRO A 69 0.14 10.51 -0.36
N GLN A 70 -0.47 10.71 -1.52
CA GLN A 70 -1.54 11.70 -1.74
C GLN A 70 -2.93 11.08 -1.87
N VAL A 71 -3.00 9.76 -1.99
CA VAL A 71 -4.22 9.00 -2.23
C VAL A 71 -4.30 7.90 -1.17
N ASP A 72 -5.47 7.73 -0.59
CA ASP A 72 -5.80 6.64 0.31
C ASP A 72 -6.82 5.68 -0.35
N LEU A 73 -7.34 4.73 0.42
CA LEU A 73 -8.27 3.72 -0.10
C LEU A 73 -9.61 4.32 -0.58
N ASP A 74 -10.00 5.48 -0.07
CA ASP A 74 -11.29 6.10 -0.32
C ASP A 74 -11.25 7.20 -1.40
N GLY A 75 -10.07 7.72 -1.72
CA GLY A 75 -9.82 8.64 -2.84
C GLY A 75 -9.19 9.95 -2.42
#